data_AF-A0A7R9CM46-F1
#
_entry.id   AF-A0A7R9CM46-F1
#
_cell.length_a   1.000
_cell.length_b   1.000
_cell.length_c   1.000
_cell.angle_alpha   90.00
_cell.angle_beta   90.00
_cell.angle_gamma   90.00
#
_symmetry.space_group_name_H-M   'P 1'
#
loop_
_entity.id
_entity.type
_entity.pdbx_description
1 polymer ?
#
loop_
_entity_poly.entity_id
_entity_poly.type
_entity_poly.pdbx_seq_one_letter_code
_entity_poly.pdbx_strand_id
1 'polypeptide(L)'
;MAVNSISAVLLCLLAVICANMNQDWWRTSVIYQVYPRSFKDTDGDGVGDLKGIEEKLDYLMDIGVNGVWLSPIFRSPMADFGYDIANFTDIDPIFGTMDDFDDLIKKADTLG
;
A
#
# COMPACT_ATOMS: atom_id res chain seq x y z
N MET A 1 10.71 -44.55 -24.71
CA MET A 1 9.79 -43.39 -24.75
C MET A 1 10.64 -42.13 -24.85
N ALA A 2 10.93 -41.69 -26.07
CA ALA A 2 11.63 -40.44 -26.28
C ALA A 2 10.61 -39.30 -26.16
N VAL A 3 10.86 -38.36 -25.25
CA VAL A 3 10.11 -37.10 -25.21
C VAL A 3 10.36 -36.41 -26.55
N ASN A 4 9.32 -36.25 -27.37
CA ASN A 4 9.46 -35.59 -28.68
C ASN A 4 10.04 -34.18 -28.48
N SER A 5 10.93 -33.73 -29.38
CA SER A 5 11.63 -32.44 -29.26
C SER A 5 10.70 -31.23 -29.07
N ILE A 6 9.45 -31.31 -29.56
CA ILE A 6 8.41 -30.31 -29.34
C ILE A 6 8.00 -30.22 -27.85
N SER A 7 7.86 -31.37 -27.18
CA SER A 7 7.52 -31.42 -25.74
C SER A 7 8.66 -30.90 -24.86
N ALA A 8 9.92 -31.12 -25.24
CA ALA A 8 11.07 -30.58 -24.52
C ALA A 8 11.16 -29.04 -24.64
N VAL A 9 10.91 -28.50 -25.83
CA VAL A 9 10.89 -27.04 -26.05
C VAL A 9 9.72 -26.38 -25.30
N LEU A 10 8.54 -26.98 -25.33
CA LEU A 10 7.37 -26.47 -24.59
C LEU A 10 7.59 -26.49 -23.07
N LEU A 11 8.23 -27.55 -22.54
CA LEU A 11 8.56 -27.64 -21.13
C LEU A 11 9.60 -26.59 -20.71
N CYS A 12 10.63 -26.36 -21.52
CA CYS A 12 11.62 -25.29 -21.28
C CYS A 12 10.98 -23.89 -21.31
N LEU A 13 10.09 -23.63 -22.27
CA LEU A 13 9.35 -22.36 -22.35
C LEU A 13 8.47 -22.15 -21.11
N LEU A 14 7.73 -23.17 -20.69
CA LEU A 14 6.92 -23.13 -19.47
C LEU A 14 7.77 -22.89 -18.21
N ALA A 15 8.91 -23.57 -18.09
CA ALA A 15 9.81 -23.37 -16.95
C ALA A 15 10.37 -21.95 -16.86
N VAL A 16 10.74 -21.36 -18.00
CA VAL A 16 11.22 -19.96 -18.07
C VAL A 16 10.11 -18.97 -17.75
N ILE A 17 8.88 -19.21 -18.20
CA ILE A 17 7.71 -18.38 -17.86
C ILE A 17 7.40 -18.47 -16.35
N CYS A 18 7.33 -19.68 -15.79
CA CYS A 18 7.08 -19.87 -14.36
C CYS A 18 8.16 -19.22 -13.47
N ALA A 19 9.43 -19.25 -13.89
CA ALA A 19 10.51 -18.58 -13.16
C ALA A 19 10.38 -17.04 -13.15
N ASN A 20 9.75 -16.45 -14.16
CA ASN A 20 9.50 -15.01 -14.24
C ASN A 20 8.19 -14.58 -13.54
N MET A 21 7.28 -15.50 -13.29
CA MET A 21 6.00 -15.21 -12.62
C MET A 21 6.11 -14.98 -11.11
N ASN A 22 7.29 -15.19 -10.51
CA ASN A 22 7.48 -15.15 -9.06
C ASN A 22 8.38 -13.97 -8.61
N GLN A 23 8.20 -12.80 -9.21
CA GLN A 23 8.84 -11.57 -8.71
C GLN A 23 8.00 -11.02 -7.56
N ASP A 24 8.68 -10.58 -6.49
CA ASP A 24 8.00 -9.91 -5.38
C ASP A 24 7.25 -8.66 -5.88
N TRP A 25 6.02 -8.43 -5.40
CA TRP A 25 5.14 -7.36 -5.88
C TRP A 25 5.82 -5.99 -5.93
N TRP A 26 6.65 -5.68 -4.93
CA TRP A 26 7.32 -4.38 -4.78
C TRP A 26 8.39 -4.12 -5.85
N ARG A 27 8.89 -5.15 -6.56
CA ARG A 27 9.92 -4.98 -7.61
C ARG A 27 9.38 -4.35 -8.88
N THR A 28 8.08 -4.49 -9.13
CA THR A 28 7.41 -3.99 -10.33
C THR A 28 6.32 -2.97 -10.01
N SER A 29 6.21 -2.56 -8.74
CA SER A 29 5.17 -1.64 -8.29
C SER A 29 5.59 -0.17 -8.41
N VAL A 30 4.64 0.67 -8.76
CA VAL A 30 4.72 2.12 -8.55
C VAL A 30 4.28 2.40 -7.13
N ILE A 31 5.23 2.78 -6.27
CA ILE A 31 4.97 3.13 -4.87
C ILE A 31 4.78 4.64 -4.75
N TYR A 32 3.65 5.05 -4.14
CA TYR A 32 3.34 6.44 -3.87
C TYR A 32 3.45 6.72 -2.37
N GLN A 33 4.36 7.61 -1.99
CA GLN A 33 4.50 8.02 -0.59
C GLN A 33 3.48 9.11 -0.25
N VAL A 34 2.69 8.87 0.79
CA VAL A 34 1.70 9.82 1.31
C VAL A 34 2.18 10.37 2.65
N TYR A 35 2.15 11.69 2.76
CA TYR A 35 2.28 12.39 4.03
C TYR A 35 0.88 12.72 4.57
N PRO A 36 0.34 11.96 5.56
CA PRO A 36 -1.09 11.98 5.90
C PRO A 36 -1.64 13.37 6.20
N ARG A 37 -0.92 14.12 7.05
CA ARG A 37 -1.32 15.45 7.53
C ARG A 37 -1.62 16.47 6.43
N SER A 38 -1.03 16.32 5.25
CA SER A 38 -1.19 17.28 4.15
C SER A 38 -1.88 16.70 2.93
N PHE A 39 -2.41 15.47 3.02
CA PHE A 39 -2.96 14.78 1.86
C PHE A 39 -4.42 15.14 1.61
N LYS A 40 -5.32 14.80 2.54
CA LYS A 40 -6.75 15.09 2.43
C LYS A 40 -7.41 15.09 3.81
N ASP A 41 -7.95 16.23 4.19
CA ASP A 41 -8.77 16.44 5.40
C ASP A 41 -10.23 16.09 5.08
N THR A 42 -10.89 15.33 5.97
CA THR A 42 -12.31 14.94 5.83
C THR A 42 -13.24 15.52 6.88
N ASP A 43 -12.74 16.03 8.00
CA ASP A 43 -13.57 16.54 9.10
C ASP A 43 -13.49 18.08 9.29
N GLY A 44 -12.59 18.73 8.55
CA GLY A 44 -12.45 20.18 8.48
C GLY A 44 -11.58 20.77 9.59
N ASP A 45 -10.79 19.96 10.30
CA ASP A 45 -9.87 20.43 11.34
C ASP A 45 -8.55 21.01 10.79
N GLY A 46 -8.32 20.89 9.48
CA GLY A 46 -7.13 21.38 8.78
C GLY A 46 -5.98 20.37 8.68
N VAL A 47 -6.18 19.13 9.12
CA VAL A 47 -5.21 18.03 9.08
C VAL A 47 -5.77 16.89 8.25
N GLY A 48 -4.95 16.37 7.34
CA GLY A 48 -5.32 15.18 6.59
C GLY A 48 -5.33 13.92 7.46
N ASP A 49 -6.28 13.04 7.20
CA ASP A 49 -6.63 11.89 8.04
C ASP A 49 -6.71 10.58 7.24
N LEU A 50 -6.89 9.45 7.92
CA LEU A 50 -6.92 8.13 7.29
C LEU A 50 -8.11 7.96 6.33
N LYS A 51 -9.27 8.56 6.63
CA LYS A 51 -10.45 8.53 5.75
C LYS A 51 -10.20 9.28 4.46
N GLY A 52 -9.47 10.39 4.52
CA GLY A 52 -9.08 11.15 3.36
C GLY A 52 -8.14 10.38 2.44
N ILE A 53 -7.30 9.52 3.01
CA ILE A 53 -6.48 8.58 2.24
C ILE A 53 -7.37 7.50 1.60
N GLU A 54 -8.30 6.93 2.37
CA GLU A 54 -9.26 5.92 1.90
C GLU A 54 -10.08 6.43 0.71
N GLU A 55 -10.64 7.65 0.80
CA GLU A 55 -11.41 8.32 -0.26
C GLU A 55 -10.62 8.50 -1.58
N LYS A 56 -9.28 8.43 -1.53
CA LYS A 56 -8.40 8.67 -2.67
C LYS A 56 -7.73 7.40 -3.20
N LEU A 57 -7.95 6.24 -2.58
CA LEU A 57 -7.36 5.00 -3.07
C LEU A 57 -7.81 4.68 -4.52
N ASP A 58 -9.08 4.94 -4.87
CA ASP A 58 -9.55 4.76 -6.25
C ASP A 58 -8.79 5.66 -7.24
N TYR A 59 -8.52 6.91 -6.87
CA TYR A 59 -7.69 7.81 -7.69
C TYR A 59 -6.24 7.33 -7.83
N LEU A 60 -5.64 6.83 -6.73
CA LEU A 60 -4.27 6.31 -6.75
C LEU A 60 -4.17 5.09 -7.68
N MET A 61 -5.16 4.21 -7.64
CA MET A 61 -5.26 3.11 -8.62
C MET A 61 -5.39 3.63 -10.05
N ASP A 62 -6.25 4.61 -10.31
CA ASP A 62 -6.49 5.15 -11.65
C ASP A 62 -5.21 5.71 -12.30
N ILE A 63 -4.30 6.29 -11.50
CA ILE A 63 -3.01 6.80 -11.98
C ILE A 63 -1.91 5.72 -12.03
N GLY A 64 -2.23 4.46 -11.71
CA GLY A 64 -1.35 3.31 -11.82
C GLY A 64 -0.47 3.02 -10.60
N VAL A 65 -0.80 3.57 -9.43
CA VAL A 65 -0.10 3.23 -8.17
C VAL A 65 -0.50 1.83 -7.70
N ASN A 66 0.49 1.05 -7.25
CA ASN A 66 0.30 -0.33 -6.78
C ASN A 66 0.73 -0.52 -5.31
N GLY A 67 1.22 0.53 -4.67
CA GLY A 67 1.58 0.50 -3.27
C GLY A 67 1.56 1.91 -2.68
N VAL A 68 0.96 2.05 -1.51
CA VAL A 68 0.95 3.30 -0.74
C VAL A 68 1.92 3.17 0.42
N TRP A 69 2.88 4.08 0.51
CA TRP A 69 3.77 4.19 1.66
C TRP A 69 3.36 5.38 2.52
N LEU A 70 2.89 5.12 3.73
CA LEU A 70 2.51 6.17 4.67
C LEU A 70 3.74 6.64 5.46
N SER A 71 3.92 7.95 5.56
CA SER A 71 4.64 8.56 6.70
C SER A 71 3.95 8.22 8.03
N PRO A 72 4.61 8.41 9.19
CA PRO A 72 4.11 7.91 10.48
C PRO A 72 2.69 8.36 10.83
N ILE A 73 1.86 7.40 11.22
CA ILE A 73 0.47 7.57 11.68
C ILE A 73 0.29 7.18 13.16
N PHE A 74 1.37 6.75 13.81
CA PHE A 74 1.36 6.25 15.18
C PHE A 74 1.26 7.38 16.20
N ARG A 75 0.74 7.06 17.39
CA ARG A 75 0.64 8.01 18.49
C ARG A 75 1.99 8.66 18.81
N SER A 76 2.02 9.99 18.79
CA SER A 76 3.25 10.79 18.90
C SER A 76 3.00 12.13 19.61
N PRO A 77 3.99 12.68 20.36
CA PRO A 77 3.95 14.07 20.81
C PRO A 77 4.04 15.10 19.67
N MET A 78 4.32 14.65 18.44
CA MET A 78 4.43 15.46 17.22
C MET A 78 5.57 16.49 17.25
N ALA A 79 6.63 16.26 18.04
CA ALA A 79 7.81 17.12 18.05
C ALA A 79 8.63 17.00 16.75
N ASP A 80 8.54 15.86 16.06
CA ASP A 80 9.11 15.60 14.74
C ASP A 80 8.05 15.04 13.78
N PHE A 81 6.86 15.65 13.81
CA PHE A 81 5.73 15.33 12.92
C PHE A 81 5.42 13.83 12.77
N GLY A 82 5.46 13.10 13.89
CA GLY A 82 5.07 11.69 13.96
C GLY A 82 6.25 10.71 14.00
N TYR A 83 7.48 11.15 13.73
CA TYR A 83 8.65 10.27 13.82
C TYR A 83 9.09 10.04 15.28
N ASP A 84 8.71 10.91 16.21
CA ASP A 84 8.86 10.75 17.65
C ASP A 84 7.72 9.89 18.23
N ILE A 85 7.73 8.58 17.95
CA ILE A 85 6.63 7.67 18.31
C ILE A 85 6.59 7.41 19.82
N ALA A 86 5.42 7.59 20.44
CA ALA A 86 5.14 7.28 21.84
C ALA A 86 4.44 5.91 22.03
N ASN A 87 3.65 5.47 21.06
CA ASN A 87 3.05 4.13 21.06
C ASN A 87 3.01 3.56 19.64
N PHE A 88 3.70 2.45 19.41
CA PHE A 88 3.84 1.80 18.09
C PHE A 88 2.64 0.94 17.68
N THR A 89 1.63 0.78 18.55
CA THR A 89 0.47 -0.09 18.28
C THR A 89 -0.85 0.67 18.31
N ASP A 90 -0.80 2.00 18.27
CA ASP A 90 -1.99 2.85 18.32
C ASP A 90 -1.84 3.99 17.30
N ILE A 91 -2.96 4.38 16.70
CA ILE A 91 -3.03 5.51 15.76
C ILE A 91 -3.07 6.81 16.55
N ASP A 92 -2.37 7.84 16.05
CA ASP A 92 -2.52 9.16 16.64
C ASP A 92 -3.94 9.70 16.39
N PRO A 93 -4.65 10.19 17.41
CA PRO A 93 -6.02 10.69 17.24
C PRO A 93 -6.18 11.81 16.21
N ILE A 94 -5.11 12.52 15.85
CA ILE A 94 -5.13 13.52 14.79
C ILE A 94 -5.36 12.93 13.39
N PHE A 95 -5.10 11.63 13.21
CA PHE A 95 -5.29 10.93 11.93
C PHE A 95 -6.52 10.02 11.92
N GLY A 96 -7.12 9.76 13.09
CA GLY A 96 -8.29 8.90 13.26
C GLY A 96 -8.09 7.83 14.32
N THR A 97 -8.72 6.68 14.12
CA THR A 97 -8.75 5.54 15.05
C THR A 97 -8.14 4.28 14.42
N MET A 98 -7.95 3.24 15.24
CA MET A 98 -7.59 1.91 14.73
C MET A 98 -8.64 1.33 13.78
N ASP A 99 -9.93 1.62 14.01
CA ASP A 99 -11.01 1.15 13.13
C ASP A 99 -10.92 1.83 11.75
N ASP A 100 -10.58 3.13 11.70
CA ASP A 100 -10.36 3.84 10.43
C ASP A 100 -9.15 3.28 9.67
N PHE A 101 -8.11 2.83 10.39
CA PHE A 101 -6.98 2.14 9.78
C PHE A 101 -7.37 0.77 9.21
N ASP A 102 -8.16 -0.01 9.95
CA ASP A 102 -8.68 -1.29 9.48
C ASP A 102 -9.56 -1.13 8.23
N ASP A 103 -10.38 -0.08 8.17
CA ASP A 103 -11.23 0.21 7.01
C ASP A 103 -10.41 0.66 5.79
N LEU A 104 -9.36 1.47 5.99
CA LEU A 104 -8.39 1.81 4.95
C LEU A 104 -7.73 0.57 4.34
N ILE A 105 -7.28 -0.37 5.18
CA ILE A 105 -6.67 -1.63 4.71
C ILE A 105 -7.68 -2.48 3.95
N LYS A 106 -8.90 -2.65 4.49
CA LYS A 106 -9.97 -3.40 3.79
C LYS A 106 -10.25 -2.81 2.42
N LYS A 107 -10.37 -1.48 2.30
CA LYS A 107 -10.59 -0.81 1.02
C LYS A 107 -9.42 -1.05 0.07
N ALA A 108 -8.17 -0.92 0.52
CA ALA A 108 -7.00 -1.22 -0.30
C ALA A 108 -7.02 -2.68 -0.79
N ASP A 109 -7.34 -3.64 0.07
CA ASP A 109 -7.43 -5.07 -0.31
C ASP A 109 -8.51 -5.33 -1.38
N THR A 110 -9.61 -4.56 -1.41
CA THR A 110 -10.61 -4.67 -2.48
C THR A 110 -10.14 -4.18 -3.84
N LEU A 111 -9.10 -3.34 -3.85
CA LEU A 111 -8.55 -2.68 -5.02
C LEU A 111 -7.38 -3.47 -5.64
N GLY A 112 -6.69 -4.29 -4.84
CA GLY A 112 -5.56 -5.13 -5.25
C GLY A 112 -4.21 -4.48 -4.96
#